data_AF-A0A3C0QNK4-F1
#
_entry.id   AF-A0A3C0QNK4-F1
#
_cell.length_a   1.000
_cell.length_b   1.000
_cell.length_c   1.000
_cell.angle_alpha   90.00
_cell.angle_beta   90.00
_cell.angle_gamma   90.00
#
_symmetry.space_group_name_H-M   'P 1'
#
loop_
_entity.id
_entity.type
_entity.pdbx_description
1 polymer ?
#
loop_
_entity_poly.entity_id
_entity_poly.type
_entity_poly.pdbx_seq_one_letter_code
_entity_poly.pdbx_strand_id
1 'polypeptide(L)'
;MKRFIIMAFVLANALIDAFAQELPDTTIINNADSVLVVSGNKKMSVEVFGKRNDPDYHFSKTMEMDEKGVNVSRESNSDFDFKFPFTTSSREPKQSIQFSIVPTISMGLISTLGGPSNLETNFGKSVEITLHAAELRYSNGGKHWSFSTGLWFNWKNYRMTGTTRFDKVGNNVVLTAYPEGAEVNFSRLHTLSYQVPLLVHYISTKKFKFAAGVLFNFNGHGNLKTRYSIDGEKHKEHTRGVHVNSFTTDIYGVASVKNFLGVYVKYSPCNVLDTSFGPKFHAISTGLVVNF
;
A
#
# COMPACT_ATOMS: atom_id res chain seq x y z
N MET A 1 -24.88 -5.33 -7.46
CA MET A 1 -24.14 -4.06 -7.66
C MET A 1 -24.31 -3.07 -6.50
N LYS A 2 -25.53 -2.83 -5.97
CA LYS A 2 -25.74 -1.96 -4.78
C LYS A 2 -25.11 -2.47 -3.46
N ARG A 3 -24.79 -3.77 -3.36
CA ARG A 3 -24.15 -4.37 -2.18
C ARG A 3 -22.62 -4.20 -2.10
N PHE A 4 -21.96 -3.84 -3.22
CA PHE A 4 -20.51 -3.64 -3.24
C PHE A 4 -20.08 -2.25 -2.74
N ILE A 5 -20.93 -1.24 -2.90
CA ILE A 5 -20.68 0.12 -2.38
C ILE A 5 -20.83 0.17 -0.85
N ILE A 6 -21.72 -0.65 -0.29
CA ILE A 6 -21.91 -0.77 1.17
C ILE A 6 -20.70 -1.47 1.81
N MET A 7 -20.07 -2.42 1.11
CA MET A 7 -18.93 -3.18 1.64
C MET A 7 -17.63 -2.35 1.74
N ALA A 8 -17.47 -1.34 0.87
CA ALA A 8 -16.36 -0.39 0.97
C ALA A 8 -16.53 0.60 2.15
N PHE A 9 -17.77 0.92 2.52
CA PHE A 9 -18.07 1.77 3.69
C PHE A 9 -17.94 1.02 5.04
N VAL A 10 -18.11 -0.31 5.03
CA VAL A 10 -17.89 -1.16 6.22
C VAL A 10 -16.40 -1.36 6.50
N LEU A 11 -15.55 -1.44 5.46
CA LEU A 11 -14.09 -1.57 5.62
C LEU A 11 -13.43 -0.33 6.25
N ALA A 12 -14.03 0.86 6.13
CA ALA A 12 -13.52 2.07 6.78
C ALA A 12 -13.78 2.11 8.30
N ASN A 13 -14.83 1.42 8.78
CA ASN A 13 -15.14 1.32 10.21
C ASN A 13 -14.36 0.19 10.91
N ALA A 14 -14.02 -0.88 10.18
CA ALA A 14 -13.30 -2.04 10.74
C ALA A 14 -11.82 -1.77 11.07
N LEU A 15 -11.24 -0.66 10.61
CA LEU A 15 -9.88 -0.24 11.01
C LEU A 15 -9.83 0.34 12.43
N ILE A 16 -10.98 0.62 13.05
CA ILE A 16 -11.08 1.13 14.43
C ILE A 16 -11.05 -0.04 15.45
N ASP A 17 -11.52 -1.22 15.07
CA ASP A 17 -11.65 -2.39 15.97
C ASP A 17 -10.38 -3.25 16.08
N ALA A 18 -9.35 -2.99 15.26
CA ALA A 18 -8.11 -3.78 15.21
C ALA A 18 -7.11 -3.52 16.37
N PHE A 19 -7.58 -2.92 17.48
CA PHE A 19 -6.81 -2.76 18.73
C PHE A 19 -7.09 -3.87 19.77
N ALA A 20 -7.82 -4.93 19.42
CA ALA A 20 -8.09 -6.06 20.32
C ALA A 20 -7.32 -7.31 19.89
N GLN A 21 -6.60 -7.88 20.87
CA GLN A 21 -5.45 -8.78 20.77
C GLN A 21 -5.76 -10.25 21.17
N GLU A 22 -4.91 -11.15 20.65
CA GLU A 22 -4.41 -12.52 20.95
C GLU A 22 -5.11 -13.92 20.87
N LEU A 23 -4.28 -14.96 20.49
CA LEU A 23 -4.33 -16.41 20.06
C LEU A 23 -3.89 -17.30 21.26
N PRO A 24 -3.85 -18.66 21.27
CA PRO A 24 -4.33 -19.77 20.40
C PRO A 24 -5.17 -20.86 21.14
N ASP A 25 -5.47 -21.97 20.42
CA ASP A 25 -6.46 -23.05 20.65
C ASP A 25 -6.02 -24.30 21.46
N THR A 26 -5.14 -24.18 22.46
CA THR A 26 -5.08 -25.22 23.51
C THR A 26 -4.58 -24.60 24.80
N THR A 27 -5.45 -24.60 25.81
CA THR A 27 -5.09 -24.06 27.13
C THR A 27 -4.82 -25.22 28.09
N ILE A 28 -3.56 -25.41 28.46
CA ILE A 28 -3.18 -26.30 29.57
C ILE A 28 -3.31 -25.50 30.86
N ILE A 29 -4.28 -25.87 31.70
CA ILE A 29 -4.56 -25.19 32.96
C ILE A 29 -3.98 -26.03 34.09
N ASN A 30 -2.80 -25.62 34.57
CA ASN A 30 -2.12 -26.27 35.69
C ASN A 30 -2.59 -25.65 37.01
N ASN A 31 -2.92 -26.50 38.00
CA ASN A 31 -3.53 -26.11 39.28
C ASN A 31 -4.78 -25.23 39.08
N ALA A 32 -5.82 -25.80 38.47
CA ALA A 32 -7.14 -25.19 38.53
C ALA A 32 -7.71 -25.31 39.95
N ASP A 33 -8.44 -24.29 40.39
CA ASP A 33 -9.08 -24.31 41.70
C ASP A 33 -10.35 -25.18 41.66
N SER A 34 -11.08 -25.15 40.54
CA SER A 34 -12.21 -26.07 40.31
C SER A 34 -12.52 -26.29 38.83
N VAL A 35 -13.11 -27.45 38.52
CA VAL A 35 -13.55 -27.84 37.18
C VAL A 35 -14.97 -28.39 37.23
N LEU A 36 -15.88 -27.83 36.44
CA LEU A 36 -17.27 -28.28 36.32
C LEU A 36 -17.51 -28.88 34.93
N VAL A 37 -18.03 -30.11 34.90
CA VAL A 37 -18.39 -30.81 33.66
C VAL A 37 -19.86 -31.19 33.68
N VAL A 38 -20.62 -30.69 32.70
CA VAL A 38 -22.05 -31.00 32.55
C VAL A 38 -22.25 -31.70 31.21
N SER A 39 -22.74 -32.93 31.26
CA SER A 39 -22.97 -33.78 30.09
C SER A 39 -24.45 -34.12 29.93
N GLY A 40 -25.00 -33.88 28.74
CA GLY A 40 -26.35 -34.26 28.33
C GLY A 40 -26.34 -34.97 26.99
N ASN A 41 -27.47 -35.56 26.59
CA ASN A 41 -27.54 -36.56 25.49
C ASN A 41 -26.96 -36.15 24.12
N LYS A 42 -26.72 -34.86 23.85
CA LYS A 42 -26.07 -34.38 22.61
C LYS A 42 -25.12 -33.19 22.79
N LYS A 43 -24.82 -32.78 24.04
CA LYS A 43 -23.94 -31.64 24.33
C LYS A 43 -23.12 -31.89 25.59
N MET A 44 -21.85 -31.54 25.55
CA MET A 44 -20.95 -31.54 26.71
C MET A 44 -20.38 -30.14 26.91
N SER A 45 -20.48 -29.59 28.11
CA SER A 45 -19.88 -28.31 28.47
C SER A 45 -18.83 -28.48 29.57
N VAL A 46 -17.70 -27.81 29.43
CA VAL A 46 -16.58 -27.82 30.37
C VAL A 46 -16.25 -26.39 30.77
N GLU A 47 -16.25 -26.13 32.08
CA GLU A 47 -15.86 -24.85 32.69
C GLU A 47 -14.72 -25.04 33.69
N VAL A 48 -13.75 -24.13 33.66
CA VAL A 48 -12.56 -24.16 34.52
C VAL A 48 -12.36 -22.80 35.19
N PHE A 49 -12.15 -22.82 36.51
CA PHE A 49 -11.95 -21.64 37.35
C PHE A 49 -10.56 -21.66 38.01
N GLY A 50 -9.85 -20.54 37.89
CA GLY A 50 -8.54 -20.30 38.47
C GLY A 50 -7.40 -21.00 37.70
N LYS A 51 -6.21 -20.40 37.73
CA LYS A 51 -4.94 -21.05 37.37
C LYS A 51 -3.82 -20.54 38.25
N ARG A 52 -2.72 -21.30 38.35
CA ARG A 52 -1.58 -21.05 39.28
C ARG A 52 -1.05 -19.62 39.39
N ASN A 53 -1.12 -18.79 38.35
CA ASN A 53 -0.62 -17.41 38.32
C ASN A 53 -1.71 -16.36 38.07
N ASP A 54 -2.98 -16.76 38.09
CA ASP A 54 -4.14 -15.92 37.78
C ASP A 54 -5.39 -16.56 38.42
N PRO A 55 -5.70 -16.21 39.69
CA PRO A 55 -6.84 -16.75 40.42
C PRO A 55 -8.19 -16.42 39.77
N ASP A 56 -8.23 -15.35 38.96
CA ASP A 56 -9.43 -14.86 38.29
C ASP A 56 -9.60 -15.46 36.88
N TYR A 57 -8.73 -16.38 36.46
CA TYR A 57 -8.79 -17.04 35.16
C TYR A 57 -10.07 -17.86 34.98
N HIS A 58 -10.76 -17.68 33.84
CA HIS A 58 -11.97 -18.42 33.50
C HIS A 58 -11.94 -18.93 32.05
N PHE A 59 -12.23 -20.22 31.87
CA PHE A 59 -12.30 -20.88 30.55
C PHE A 59 -13.59 -21.69 30.41
N SER A 60 -14.29 -21.57 29.28
CA SER A 60 -15.52 -22.30 28.99
C SER A 60 -15.53 -22.84 27.55
N LYS A 61 -15.86 -24.13 27.39
CA LYS A 61 -15.95 -24.81 26.09
C LYS A 61 -17.17 -25.72 26.04
N THR A 62 -18.00 -25.54 25.02
CA THR A 62 -19.17 -26.40 24.74
C THR A 62 -18.97 -27.17 23.44
N MET A 63 -19.26 -28.48 23.47
CA MET A 63 -19.12 -29.41 22.36
C MET A 63 -20.49 -30.02 22.05
N GLU A 64 -20.92 -30.00 20.79
CA GLU A 64 -22.08 -30.78 20.33
C GLU A 64 -21.62 -32.16 19.84
N MET A 65 -22.28 -33.23 20.31
CA MET A 65 -21.97 -34.60 19.94
C MET A 65 -22.99 -35.08 18.90
N ASP A 66 -22.54 -35.31 17.65
CA ASP A 66 -23.38 -35.79 16.55
C ASP A 66 -22.99 -37.23 16.13
N GLU A 67 -23.98 -38.08 15.82
CA GLU A 67 -23.83 -39.53 15.60
C GLU A 67 -23.07 -39.92 14.31
N LYS A 68 -22.63 -38.95 13.51
CA LYS A 68 -21.76 -39.17 12.33
C LYS A 68 -20.43 -38.41 12.40
N GLY A 69 -19.90 -38.20 13.60
CA GLY A 69 -18.46 -38.07 13.83
C GLY A 69 -17.75 -36.87 13.20
N VAL A 70 -18.45 -35.75 12.96
CA VAL A 70 -17.80 -34.49 12.58
C VAL A 70 -18.03 -33.46 13.67
N ASN A 71 -17.00 -33.28 14.51
CA ASN A 71 -16.97 -32.26 15.54
C ASN A 71 -16.62 -30.90 14.90
N VAL A 72 -17.49 -29.90 15.04
CA VAL A 72 -17.17 -28.51 14.70
C VAL A 72 -16.60 -27.84 15.94
N SER A 73 -15.28 -27.84 16.05
CA SER A 73 -14.58 -27.01 17.04
C SER A 73 -14.49 -25.58 16.52
N ARG A 74 -15.14 -24.64 17.21
CA ARG A 74 -14.90 -23.20 17.04
C ARG A 74 -14.16 -22.73 18.28
N GLU A 75 -12.88 -22.49 18.11
CA GLU A 75 -12.01 -21.93 19.14
C GLU A 75 -11.44 -20.64 18.52
N SER A 76 -11.54 -19.56 19.28
CA SER A 76 -11.29 -18.20 18.83
C SER A 76 -10.27 -17.63 19.76
N ASN A 77 -9.05 -17.56 19.25
CA ASN A 77 -7.96 -16.84 19.83
C ASN A 77 -7.18 -16.30 18.58
N SER A 78 -6.71 -15.06 18.61
CA SER A 78 -6.28 -14.16 17.51
C SER A 78 -4.74 -14.02 17.31
N ASP A 79 -4.10 -14.11 16.14
CA ASP A 79 -2.75 -13.50 15.88
C ASP A 79 -2.22 -13.97 14.52
N PHE A 80 -1.33 -13.15 13.98
CA PHE A 80 -0.72 -13.20 12.66
C PHE A 80 0.04 -14.50 12.31
N ASP A 81 -0.32 -15.17 11.20
CA ASP A 81 0.40 -16.34 10.65
C ASP A 81 1.34 -15.92 9.49
N PHE A 82 2.67 -15.91 9.73
CA PHE A 82 3.71 -15.63 8.71
C PHE A 82 4.22 -16.94 8.08
N LYS A 83 4.13 -17.08 6.76
CA LYS A 83 4.65 -18.26 6.04
C LYS A 83 5.95 -17.95 5.27
N PHE A 84 7.02 -18.65 5.65
CA PHE A 84 8.33 -18.64 4.98
C PHE A 84 8.37 -19.56 3.73
N PRO A 85 9.31 -19.33 2.79
CA PRO A 85 9.16 -19.72 1.37
C PRO A 85 9.54 -21.18 1.03
N PHE A 86 9.38 -22.15 1.95
CA PHE A 86 9.76 -23.55 1.67
C PHE A 86 8.78 -24.65 2.15
N THR A 87 7.54 -24.32 2.50
CA THR A 87 6.55 -25.36 2.87
C THR A 87 5.54 -25.57 1.74
N THR A 88 5.61 -26.74 1.09
CA THR A 88 4.57 -27.21 0.19
C THR A 88 3.50 -27.95 1.00
N SER A 89 2.27 -27.46 0.96
CA SER A 89 1.10 -28.21 1.41
C SER A 89 -0.02 -28.05 0.40
N SER A 90 -0.44 -29.19 -0.15
CA SER A 90 -1.60 -29.33 -1.02
C SER A 90 -2.85 -29.48 -0.15
N ARG A 91 -3.87 -28.64 -0.36
CA ARG A 91 -5.31 -28.93 -0.20
C ARG A 91 -6.17 -27.70 -0.48
N GLU A 92 -7.45 -27.99 -0.74
CA GLU A 92 -8.61 -27.20 -1.19
C GLU A 92 -8.58 -25.66 -1.07
N PRO A 93 -9.36 -24.94 -1.91
CA PRO A 93 -9.32 -23.48 -2.00
C PRO A 93 -9.87 -22.81 -0.73
N LYS A 94 -9.04 -22.77 0.32
CA LYS A 94 -9.33 -22.07 1.57
C LYS A 94 -8.97 -20.61 1.43
N GLN A 95 -9.72 -19.77 2.13
CA GLN A 95 -9.36 -18.37 2.31
C GLN A 95 -7.94 -18.29 2.90
N SER A 96 -7.10 -17.42 2.36
CA SER A 96 -5.74 -17.24 2.87
C SER A 96 -5.35 -15.77 2.90
N ILE A 97 -4.63 -15.41 3.96
CA ILE A 97 -3.92 -14.14 4.09
C ILE A 97 -2.44 -14.46 3.92
N GLN A 98 -1.75 -13.70 3.07
CA GLN A 98 -0.31 -13.85 2.82
C GLN A 98 0.36 -12.50 3.03
N PHE A 99 1.40 -12.48 3.85
CA PHE A 99 2.26 -11.31 4.03
C PHE A 99 3.60 -11.54 3.34
N SER A 100 4.11 -10.52 2.65
CA SER A 100 5.37 -10.57 1.89
C SER A 100 6.17 -9.28 2.06
N ILE A 101 7.47 -9.41 2.26
CA ILE A 101 8.47 -8.31 2.27
C ILE A 101 9.46 -8.48 1.11
N VAL A 102 9.05 -9.13 0.02
CA VAL A 102 9.91 -9.22 -1.17
C VAL A 102 9.91 -7.86 -1.86
N PRO A 103 11.03 -7.12 -1.90
CA PRO A 103 11.04 -5.77 -2.46
C PRO A 103 10.82 -5.83 -3.97
N THR A 104 9.64 -5.42 -4.40
CA THR A 104 9.33 -5.20 -5.82
C THR A 104 9.66 -3.77 -6.19
N ILE A 105 10.33 -3.57 -7.32
CA ILE A 105 10.69 -2.23 -7.81
C ILE A 105 9.88 -1.97 -9.08
N SER A 106 9.34 -0.76 -9.15
CA SER A 106 8.76 -0.23 -10.37
C SER A 106 9.42 1.10 -10.74
N MET A 107 9.60 1.31 -12.04
CA MET A 107 10.21 2.50 -12.60
C MET A 107 9.40 2.96 -13.79
N GLY A 108 9.15 4.26 -13.90
CA GLY A 108 8.37 4.80 -15.01
C GLY A 108 8.68 6.25 -15.33
N LEU A 109 8.07 6.71 -16.41
CA LEU A 109 8.13 8.07 -16.90
C LEU A 109 6.88 8.83 -16.48
N ILE A 110 7.02 10.12 -16.20
CA ILE A 110 5.96 10.98 -15.68
C ILE A 110 5.64 12.07 -16.69
N SER A 111 4.35 12.28 -16.97
CA SER A 111 3.85 13.47 -17.68
C SER A 111 3.02 14.31 -16.72
N THR A 112 3.08 15.63 -16.85
CA THR A 112 2.20 16.54 -16.13
C THR A 112 0.96 16.91 -16.94
N LEU A 113 -0.18 17.06 -16.28
CA LEU A 113 -1.46 17.39 -16.90
C LEU A 113 -2.08 18.62 -16.24
N GLY A 114 -2.76 19.47 -17.01
CA GLY A 114 -3.49 20.63 -16.49
C GLY A 114 -2.60 21.70 -15.82
N GLY A 115 -1.31 21.70 -16.13
CA GLY A 115 -0.35 22.71 -15.66
C GLY A 115 -0.47 24.04 -16.40
N PRO A 116 0.07 25.14 -15.83
CA PRO A 116 0.19 26.39 -16.56
C PRO A 116 1.11 26.21 -17.79
N SER A 117 0.97 27.07 -18.80
CA SER A 117 1.69 26.94 -20.08
C SER A 117 3.21 26.95 -19.94
N ASN A 118 3.73 27.61 -18.89
CA ASN A 118 5.15 27.68 -18.57
C ASN A 118 5.66 26.47 -17.74
N LEU A 119 4.82 25.48 -17.44
CA LEU A 119 5.20 24.21 -16.81
C LEU A 119 5.54 23.16 -17.88
N GLU A 120 6.73 23.29 -18.46
CA GLU A 120 7.23 22.41 -19.51
C GLU A 120 7.98 21.20 -18.96
N THR A 121 7.25 20.24 -18.37
CA THR A 121 7.89 18.99 -17.95
C THR A 121 8.21 18.10 -19.14
N ASN A 122 9.37 17.46 -19.08
CA ASN A 122 9.83 16.55 -20.12
C ASN A 122 9.53 15.11 -19.71
N PHE A 123 8.60 14.46 -20.42
CA PHE A 123 8.20 13.07 -20.15
C PHE A 123 9.38 12.09 -20.13
N GLY A 124 10.29 12.20 -21.10
CA GLY A 124 11.47 11.32 -21.21
C GLY A 124 12.55 11.56 -20.16
N LYS A 125 12.43 12.62 -19.35
CA LYS A 125 13.41 12.97 -18.30
C LYS A 125 12.80 13.06 -16.89
N SER A 126 11.47 12.98 -16.80
CA SER A 126 10.72 12.95 -15.54
C SER A 126 10.48 11.50 -15.17
N VAL A 127 10.96 11.10 -13.99
CA VAL A 127 11.09 9.69 -13.63
C VAL A 127 10.44 9.44 -12.28
N GLU A 128 9.76 8.31 -12.19
CA GLU A 128 9.26 7.73 -10.96
C GLU A 128 10.00 6.42 -10.65
N ILE A 129 10.34 6.21 -9.38
CA ILE A 129 10.83 4.94 -8.86
C ILE A 129 10.02 4.63 -7.60
N THR A 130 9.33 3.49 -7.59
CA THR A 130 8.58 3.04 -6.42
C THR A 130 9.13 1.71 -5.92
N LEU A 131 9.48 1.67 -4.64
CA LEU A 131 9.78 0.45 -3.90
C LEU A 131 8.51 -0.05 -3.22
N HIS A 132 8.10 -1.28 -3.54
CA HIS A 132 6.96 -1.96 -2.94
C HIS A 132 7.51 -2.76 -1.76
N ALA A 133 7.59 -2.13 -0.59
CA ALA A 133 8.36 -2.66 0.53
C ALA A 133 7.65 -3.83 1.24
N ALA A 134 6.34 -3.77 1.37
CA ALA A 134 5.54 -4.85 1.97
C ALA A 134 4.18 -4.97 1.28
N GLU A 135 3.66 -6.19 1.21
CA GLU A 135 2.31 -6.50 0.74
C GLU A 135 1.62 -7.49 1.69
N LEU A 136 0.37 -7.21 2.01
CA LEU A 136 -0.59 -8.13 2.60
C LEU A 136 -1.65 -8.47 1.56
N ARG A 137 -1.77 -9.74 1.19
CA ARG A 137 -2.69 -10.23 0.18
C ARG A 137 -3.72 -11.17 0.79
N TYR A 138 -5.00 -10.85 0.61
CA TYR A 138 -6.13 -11.70 0.96
C TYR A 138 -6.70 -12.39 -0.29
N SER A 139 -6.80 -13.71 -0.25
CA SER A 139 -7.43 -14.52 -1.30
C SER A 139 -8.62 -15.28 -0.72
N ASN A 140 -9.81 -15.08 -1.26
CA ASN A 140 -11.06 -15.69 -0.75
C ASN A 140 -11.25 -17.16 -1.23
N GLY A 141 -10.18 -17.95 -1.36
CA GLY A 141 -10.23 -19.31 -1.92
C GLY A 141 -10.56 -19.38 -3.43
N GLY A 142 -11.11 -18.35 -4.05
CA GLY A 142 -11.30 -18.27 -5.50
C GLY A 142 -9.96 -18.34 -6.26
N LYS A 143 -9.94 -18.99 -7.43
CA LYS A 143 -8.70 -19.17 -8.22
C LYS A 143 -8.21 -17.91 -8.93
N HIS A 144 -9.07 -16.90 -9.07
CA HIS A 144 -8.82 -15.78 -9.98
C HIS A 144 -8.70 -14.42 -9.27
N TRP A 145 -9.34 -14.22 -8.13
CA TRP A 145 -9.44 -12.90 -7.50
C TRP A 145 -8.76 -12.87 -6.13
N SER A 146 -7.98 -11.82 -5.89
CA SER A 146 -7.43 -11.50 -4.57
C SER A 146 -7.40 -10.00 -4.34
N PHE A 147 -7.26 -9.59 -3.09
CA PHE A 147 -7.15 -8.21 -2.67
C PHE A 147 -5.80 -8.01 -2.01
N SER A 148 -5.14 -6.87 -2.21
CA SER A 148 -3.93 -6.56 -1.44
C SER A 148 -3.89 -5.13 -0.94
N THR A 149 -3.17 -4.98 0.17
CA THR A 149 -2.70 -3.70 0.68
C THR A 149 -1.23 -3.81 1.06
N GLY A 150 -0.59 -2.74 1.49
CA GLY A 150 0.83 -2.76 1.77
C GLY A 150 1.43 -1.42 2.10
N LEU A 151 2.75 -1.35 1.98
CA LEU A 151 3.53 -0.13 2.17
C LEU A 151 4.53 0.02 1.03
N TRP A 152 4.37 1.10 0.26
CA TRP A 152 5.27 1.46 -0.83
C TRP A 152 5.95 2.80 -0.54
N PHE A 153 7.13 3.00 -1.13
CA PHE A 153 7.90 4.23 -1.07
C PHE A 153 8.09 4.74 -2.48
N ASN A 154 7.62 5.94 -2.76
CA ASN A 154 7.60 6.49 -4.10
C ASN A 154 8.46 7.76 -4.18
N TRP A 155 9.44 7.70 -5.07
CA TRP A 155 10.34 8.78 -5.41
C TRP A 155 9.99 9.29 -6.81
N LYS A 156 9.66 10.58 -6.93
CA LYS A 156 9.33 11.22 -8.21
C LYS A 156 10.28 12.38 -8.49
N ASN A 157 10.61 12.57 -9.76
CA ASN A 157 11.22 13.77 -10.28
C ASN A 157 10.44 14.29 -11.47
N TYR A 158 9.88 15.49 -11.32
CA TYR A 158 9.31 16.28 -12.41
C TYR A 158 10.42 17.15 -12.96
N ARG A 159 10.89 16.88 -14.17
CA ARG A 159 12.06 17.54 -14.75
C ARG A 159 11.67 18.41 -15.93
N MET A 160 12.10 19.66 -15.89
CA MET A 160 11.97 20.65 -16.94
C MET A 160 13.34 20.89 -17.59
N THR A 161 13.35 21.04 -18.90
CA THR A 161 14.55 21.41 -19.68
C THR A 161 14.27 22.53 -20.68
N GLY A 162 13.12 23.20 -20.55
CA GLY A 162 12.74 24.36 -21.34
C GLY A 162 13.37 25.64 -20.80
N THR A 163 12.77 26.78 -21.14
CA THR A 163 13.28 28.12 -20.78
C THR A 163 12.84 28.59 -19.39
N THR A 164 12.04 27.79 -18.68
CA THR A 164 11.50 28.09 -17.36
C THR A 164 12.02 27.13 -16.30
N ARG A 165 12.11 27.61 -15.06
CA ARG A 165 12.58 26.87 -13.89
C ARG A 165 11.58 26.95 -12.74
N PHE A 166 11.68 25.97 -11.84
CA PHE A 166 11.04 26.07 -10.54
C PHE A 166 11.90 26.95 -9.66
N ASP A 167 11.27 27.92 -9.01
CA ASP A 167 11.91 28.79 -8.04
C ASP A 167 11.04 28.88 -6.78
N LYS A 168 11.63 29.31 -5.66
CA LYS A 168 10.90 29.50 -4.41
C LYS A 168 11.04 30.93 -3.94
N VAL A 169 9.94 31.68 -4.00
CA VAL A 169 9.85 33.06 -3.52
C VAL A 169 9.03 33.06 -2.22
N GLY A 170 9.71 33.32 -1.10
CA GLY A 170 9.11 33.12 0.22
C GLY A 170 8.75 31.64 0.43
N ASN A 171 7.47 31.36 0.69
CA ASN A 171 6.97 29.97 0.80
C ASN A 171 6.40 29.42 -0.50
N ASN A 172 6.28 30.24 -1.55
CA ASN A 172 5.61 29.88 -2.78
C ASN A 172 6.59 29.33 -3.81
N VAL A 173 6.24 28.22 -4.44
CA VAL A 173 6.86 27.73 -5.67
C VAL A 173 6.26 28.49 -6.84
N VAL A 174 7.13 29.09 -7.64
CA VAL A 174 6.77 29.83 -8.85
C VAL A 174 7.57 29.30 -10.03
N LEU A 175 7.09 29.60 -11.24
CA LEU A 175 7.77 29.28 -12.48
C LEU A 175 8.36 30.57 -13.04
N THR A 176 9.68 30.64 -13.12
CA THR A 176 10.42 31.84 -13.53
C THR A 176 11.36 31.53 -14.68
N ALA A 177 11.83 32.56 -15.40
CA ALA A 177 12.85 32.40 -16.41
C ALA A 177 14.23 32.15 -15.75
N TYR A 178 15.15 31.57 -16.51
CA TYR A 178 16.57 31.59 -16.13
C TYR A 178 17.15 33.00 -16.27
N PRO A 179 18.28 33.31 -15.61
CA PRO A 179 19.02 34.54 -15.85
C PRO A 179 19.40 34.68 -17.34
N GLU A 180 19.56 35.92 -17.79
CA GLU A 180 19.98 36.21 -19.17
C GLU A 180 21.35 35.57 -19.47
N GLY A 181 21.51 35.02 -20.68
CA GLY A 181 22.73 34.31 -21.09
C GLY A 181 22.89 32.90 -20.51
N ALA A 182 21.93 32.40 -19.74
CA ALA A 182 22.02 31.07 -19.14
C ALA A 182 21.87 29.93 -20.15
N GLU A 183 22.87 29.03 -20.18
CA GLU A 183 22.77 27.73 -20.81
C GLU A 183 22.03 26.75 -19.90
N VAL A 184 20.80 26.41 -20.27
CA VAL A 184 19.92 25.57 -19.44
C VAL A 184 20.35 24.11 -19.46
N ASN A 185 20.49 23.52 -18.27
CA ASN A 185 20.65 22.07 -18.14
C ASN A 185 19.34 21.41 -17.68
N PHE A 186 18.85 21.77 -16.48
CA PHE A 186 17.52 21.38 -16.03
C PHE A 186 17.05 22.17 -14.81
N SER A 187 15.74 22.16 -14.60
CA SER A 187 15.09 22.41 -13.32
C SER A 187 14.29 21.17 -12.95
N ARG A 188 14.24 20.80 -11.67
CA ARG A 188 13.39 19.68 -11.23
C ARG A 188 12.73 19.92 -9.89
N LEU A 189 11.50 19.45 -9.77
CA LEU A 189 10.82 19.22 -8.51
C LEU A 189 10.94 17.74 -8.17
N HIS A 190 11.54 17.46 -7.02
CA HIS A 190 11.65 16.12 -6.45
C HIS A 190 10.61 15.96 -5.33
N THR A 191 9.85 14.86 -5.33
CA THR A 191 8.94 14.51 -4.23
C THR A 191 9.20 13.11 -3.71
N LEU A 192 8.96 12.91 -2.41
CA LEU A 192 9.02 11.61 -1.75
C LEU A 192 7.72 11.34 -1.00
N SER A 193 7.17 10.14 -1.19
CA SER A 193 5.86 9.76 -0.65
C SER A 193 5.87 8.35 -0.08
N TYR A 194 5.15 8.16 1.02
CA TYR A 194 4.74 6.84 1.49
C TYR A 194 3.38 6.52 0.84
N GLN A 195 3.19 5.30 0.37
CA GLN A 195 1.94 4.91 -0.27
C GLN A 195 1.35 3.66 0.36
N VAL A 196 0.03 3.69 0.58
CA VAL A 196 -0.76 2.54 0.98
C VAL A 196 -1.63 2.13 -0.21
N PRO A 197 -1.29 1.06 -0.93
CA PRO A 197 -2.12 0.54 -2.01
C PRO A 197 -3.37 -0.15 -1.45
N LEU A 198 -4.48 -0.05 -2.18
CA LEU A 198 -5.62 -0.96 -2.09
C LEU A 198 -5.90 -1.49 -3.49
N LEU A 199 -5.51 -2.74 -3.76
CA LEU A 199 -5.54 -3.35 -5.09
C LEU A 199 -6.45 -4.56 -5.14
N VAL A 200 -7.17 -4.69 -6.26
CA VAL A 200 -7.85 -5.91 -6.66
C VAL A 200 -7.01 -6.57 -7.74
N HIS A 201 -6.68 -7.84 -7.54
CA HIS A 201 -5.90 -8.65 -8.47
C HIS A 201 -6.81 -9.65 -9.18
N TYR A 202 -6.59 -9.82 -10.48
CA TYR A 202 -7.23 -10.81 -11.32
C TYR A 202 -6.18 -11.65 -12.06
N ILE A 203 -6.25 -12.97 -11.91
CA ILE A 203 -5.40 -13.93 -12.60
C ILE A 203 -6.25 -14.61 -13.67
N SER A 204 -6.16 -14.19 -14.93
CA SER A 204 -7.01 -14.75 -16.00
C SER A 204 -6.59 -16.17 -16.38
N THR A 205 -5.28 -16.43 -16.43
CA THR A 205 -4.64 -17.73 -16.71
C THR A 205 -3.31 -17.78 -15.94
N LYS A 206 -2.62 -18.93 -15.90
CA LYS A 206 -1.27 -19.04 -15.28
C LYS A 206 -0.22 -18.04 -15.85
N LYS A 207 -0.50 -17.35 -16.96
CA LYS A 207 0.44 -16.45 -17.65
C LYS A 207 0.14 -14.96 -17.47
N PHE A 208 -1.11 -14.57 -17.20
CA PHE A 208 -1.50 -13.16 -17.17
C PHE A 208 -2.10 -12.80 -15.81
N LYS A 209 -1.53 -11.77 -15.19
CA LYS A 209 -2.06 -11.16 -13.98
C LYS A 209 -2.37 -9.70 -14.25
N PHE A 210 -3.43 -9.23 -13.63
CA PHE A 210 -3.84 -7.84 -13.64
C PHE A 210 -4.04 -7.41 -12.20
N ALA A 211 -3.72 -6.16 -11.88
CA ALA A 211 -4.22 -5.54 -10.68
C ALA A 211 -4.64 -4.10 -10.97
N ALA A 212 -5.66 -3.64 -10.27
CA ALA A 212 -6.11 -2.26 -10.33
C ALA A 212 -6.63 -1.81 -8.98
N GLY A 213 -6.53 -0.52 -8.70
CA GLY A 213 -7.03 0.04 -7.46
C GLY A 213 -6.57 1.47 -7.21
N VAL A 214 -6.54 1.83 -5.93
CA VAL A 214 -6.21 3.18 -5.48
C VAL A 214 -4.96 3.12 -4.62
N LEU A 215 -4.09 4.12 -4.75
CA LEU A 215 -2.97 4.35 -3.85
C LEU A 215 -3.25 5.59 -3.01
N PHE A 216 -3.21 5.45 -1.69
CA PHE A 216 -3.21 6.59 -0.78
C PHE A 216 -1.78 7.04 -0.55
N ASN A 217 -1.47 8.29 -0.85
CA ASN A 217 -0.12 8.84 -0.78
C ASN A 217 -0.03 9.85 0.36
N PHE A 218 0.94 9.65 1.25
CA PHE A 218 1.36 10.60 2.25
C PHE A 218 2.66 11.24 1.77
N ASN A 219 2.56 12.45 1.23
CA ASN A 219 3.69 13.15 0.61
C ASN A 219 4.45 13.94 1.67
N GLY A 220 5.66 13.49 2.00
CA GLY A 220 6.41 14.01 3.15
C GLY A 220 7.52 15.01 2.78
N HIS A 221 7.95 15.05 1.53
CA HIS A 221 9.07 15.91 1.13
C HIS A 221 8.94 16.44 -0.30
N GLY A 222 9.36 17.69 -0.48
CA GLY A 222 9.43 18.39 -1.75
C GLY A 222 10.70 19.26 -1.84
N ASN A 223 11.46 19.08 -2.92
CA ASN A 223 12.74 19.77 -3.10
C ASN A 223 12.85 20.29 -4.54
N LEU A 224 13.38 21.49 -4.72
CA LEU A 224 13.75 22.03 -6.02
C LEU A 224 15.25 21.85 -6.24
N LYS A 225 15.62 21.56 -7.48
CA LYS A 225 17.02 21.58 -7.90
C LYS A 225 17.12 22.12 -9.32
N THR A 226 17.88 23.19 -9.47
CA THR A 226 18.12 23.84 -10.76
C THR A 226 19.61 23.79 -11.07
N ARG A 227 19.94 23.51 -12.33
CA ARG A 227 21.29 23.58 -12.89
C ARG A 227 21.27 24.31 -14.22
N TYR A 228 22.20 25.24 -14.39
CA TYR A 228 22.45 25.99 -15.61
C TYR A 228 23.90 26.47 -15.59
N SER A 229 24.39 27.00 -16.70
CA SER A 229 25.70 27.64 -16.77
C SER A 229 25.58 29.07 -17.31
N ILE A 230 26.46 29.99 -16.89
CA ILE A 230 26.60 31.34 -17.45
C ILE A 230 28.08 31.54 -17.72
N ASP A 231 28.45 31.96 -18.94
CA ASP A 231 29.85 32.20 -19.33
C ASP A 231 30.80 31.02 -19.00
N GLY A 232 30.29 29.79 -19.10
CA GLY A 232 31.01 28.56 -18.76
C GLY A 232 31.05 28.20 -17.27
N GLU A 233 30.61 29.08 -16.37
CA GLU A 233 30.48 28.82 -14.94
C GLU A 233 29.21 28.01 -14.63
N LYS A 234 29.35 26.90 -13.89
CA LYS A 234 28.22 26.01 -13.56
C LYS A 234 27.54 26.45 -12.26
N HIS A 235 26.27 26.81 -12.36
CA HIS A 235 25.42 27.12 -11.21
C HIS A 235 24.55 25.92 -10.81
N LYS A 236 24.41 25.72 -9.49
CA LYS A 236 23.56 24.69 -8.89
C LYS A 236 22.81 25.27 -7.71
N GLU A 237 21.51 25.41 -7.88
CA GLU A 237 20.60 25.84 -6.82
C GLU A 237 19.86 24.62 -6.25
N HIS A 238 19.68 24.59 -4.94
CA HIS A 238 18.94 23.53 -4.27
C HIS A 238 18.12 24.08 -3.11
N THR A 239 16.80 23.97 -3.24
CA THR A 239 15.86 24.54 -2.28
C THR A 239 15.01 23.43 -1.67
N ARG A 240 14.90 23.41 -0.34
CA ARG A 240 14.10 22.42 0.42
C ARG A 240 12.80 23.04 0.94
N GLY A 241 11.93 22.19 1.48
CA GLY A 241 10.70 22.62 2.13
C GLY A 241 9.69 23.19 1.14
N VAL A 242 9.54 22.55 -0.01
CA VAL A 242 8.42 22.83 -0.91
C VAL A 242 7.16 22.25 -0.31
N HIS A 243 6.09 23.04 -0.30
CA HIS A 243 4.76 22.59 0.12
C HIS A 243 4.15 21.69 -0.95
N VAL A 244 4.38 20.39 -0.80
CA VAL A 244 3.68 19.35 -1.56
C VAL A 244 2.31 19.12 -0.95
N ASN A 245 1.36 18.66 -1.74
CA ASN A 245 0.05 18.27 -1.20
C ASN A 245 0.24 17.07 -0.25
N SER A 246 -0.01 17.24 1.05
CA SER A 246 0.34 16.24 2.07
C SER A 246 -0.36 14.89 1.89
N PHE A 247 -1.55 14.89 1.28
CA PHE A 247 -2.33 13.67 1.05
C PHE A 247 -2.95 13.65 -0.33
N THR A 248 -2.68 12.61 -1.12
CA THR A 248 -3.26 12.45 -2.46
C THR A 248 -3.71 11.02 -2.73
N THR A 249 -4.64 10.83 -3.65
CA THR A 249 -5.05 9.51 -4.13
C THR A 249 -4.67 9.33 -5.59
N ASP A 250 -4.04 8.22 -5.93
CA ASP A 250 -3.72 7.83 -7.31
C ASP A 250 -4.59 6.65 -7.75
N ILE A 251 -5.02 6.63 -9.01
CA ILE A 251 -5.61 5.46 -9.65
C ILE A 251 -4.47 4.67 -10.28
N TYR A 252 -4.37 3.38 -9.95
CA TYR A 252 -3.28 2.51 -10.39
C TYR A 252 -3.81 1.28 -11.10
N GLY A 253 -3.17 0.90 -12.21
CA GLY A 253 -3.43 -0.32 -12.94
C GLY A 253 -2.14 -0.94 -13.42
N VAL A 254 -2.06 -2.27 -13.41
CA VAL A 254 -0.88 -3.02 -13.82
C VAL A 254 -1.28 -4.33 -14.47
N ALA A 255 -0.56 -4.71 -15.52
CA ALA A 255 -0.68 -6.00 -16.18
C ALA A 255 0.71 -6.64 -16.27
N SER A 256 0.83 -7.91 -15.92
CA SER A 256 2.09 -8.67 -16.03
C SER A 256 1.94 -9.97 -16.82
N VAL A 257 3.01 -10.31 -17.53
CA VAL A 257 3.13 -11.56 -18.30
C VAL A 257 4.18 -12.43 -17.64
N LYS A 258 3.72 -13.51 -16.99
CA LYS A 258 4.51 -14.33 -16.06
C LYS A 258 5.08 -13.45 -14.91
N ASN A 259 5.54 -14.05 -13.82
CA ASN A 259 5.96 -13.32 -12.61
C ASN A 259 7.26 -12.48 -12.79
N PHE A 260 7.57 -12.00 -13.99
CA PHE A 260 8.84 -11.38 -14.32
C PHE A 260 8.71 -9.89 -14.61
N LEU A 261 7.90 -9.50 -15.62
CA LEU A 261 7.78 -8.11 -16.05
C LEU A 261 6.30 -7.73 -16.19
N GLY A 262 5.93 -6.61 -15.56
CA GLY A 262 4.65 -5.95 -15.72
C GLY A 262 4.78 -4.53 -16.24
N VAL A 263 3.72 -4.05 -16.85
CA VAL A 263 3.54 -2.65 -17.25
C VAL A 263 2.45 -2.05 -16.39
N TYR A 264 2.74 -0.90 -15.79
CA TYR A 264 1.76 -0.16 -14.99
C TYR A 264 1.41 1.18 -15.63
N VAL A 265 0.21 1.66 -15.34
CA VAL A 265 -0.24 3.02 -15.56
C VAL A 265 -0.77 3.56 -14.24
N LYS A 266 -0.44 4.81 -13.95
CA LYS A 266 -0.89 5.49 -12.76
C LYS A 266 -1.34 6.91 -13.08
N TYR A 267 -2.53 7.27 -12.65
CA TYR A 267 -3.07 8.61 -12.80
C TYR A 267 -3.26 9.26 -11.42
N SER A 268 -2.69 10.45 -11.23
CA SER A 268 -2.76 11.25 -10.01
C SER A 268 -3.72 12.44 -10.23
N PRO A 269 -5.02 12.31 -9.94
CA PRO A 269 -6.01 13.39 -10.11
C PRO A 269 -5.82 14.56 -9.14
N CYS A 270 -5.09 14.39 -8.03
CA CYS A 270 -4.81 15.47 -7.09
C CYS A 270 -3.67 16.37 -7.61
N ASN A 271 -3.60 17.62 -7.15
CA ASN A 271 -2.46 18.49 -7.43
C ASN A 271 -1.21 17.97 -6.72
N VAL A 272 -0.06 18.03 -7.40
CA VAL A 272 1.24 17.59 -6.84
C VAL A 272 1.70 18.53 -5.72
N LEU A 273 1.56 19.84 -5.94
CA LEU A 273 1.85 20.87 -4.95
C LEU A 273 0.59 21.26 -4.18
N ASP A 274 0.77 21.77 -2.96
CA ASP A 274 -0.30 22.52 -2.30
C ASP A 274 -0.58 23.78 -3.12
N THR A 275 -1.82 23.93 -3.57
CA THR A 275 -2.21 25.00 -4.50
C THR A 275 -2.19 26.38 -3.86
N SER A 276 -2.12 26.46 -2.53
CA SER A 276 -1.91 27.71 -1.79
C SER A 276 -0.48 28.21 -1.93
N PHE A 277 0.45 27.33 -2.29
CA PHE A 277 1.89 27.59 -2.31
C PHE A 277 2.55 27.26 -3.65
N GLY A 278 1.81 26.90 -4.69
CA GLY A 278 2.43 26.51 -5.96
C GLY A 278 1.46 26.33 -7.12
N PRO A 279 1.99 26.17 -8.35
CA PRO A 279 1.18 25.95 -9.53
C PRO A 279 0.34 24.68 -9.43
N LYS A 280 -0.87 24.75 -9.97
CA LYS A 280 -1.77 23.61 -10.11
C LYS A 280 -1.30 22.74 -11.28
N PHE A 281 -1.07 21.46 -11.01
CA PHE A 281 -0.85 20.45 -12.04
C PHE A 281 -0.99 19.05 -11.45
N HIS A 282 -1.37 18.14 -12.32
CA HIS A 282 -1.56 16.72 -12.05
C HIS A 282 -0.46 15.90 -12.70
N ALA A 283 -0.45 14.60 -12.43
CA ALA A 283 0.53 13.69 -13.01
C ALA A 283 -0.13 12.43 -13.58
N ILE A 284 0.45 11.91 -14.65
CA ILE A 284 0.24 10.55 -15.12
C ILE A 284 1.60 9.90 -15.28
N SER A 285 1.75 8.65 -14.85
CA SER A 285 2.96 7.88 -15.06
C SER A 285 2.67 6.51 -15.66
N THR A 286 3.64 6.01 -16.41
CA THR A 286 3.62 4.65 -16.96
C THR A 286 5.02 4.09 -16.95
N GLY A 287 5.13 2.79 -16.75
CA GLY A 287 6.44 2.17 -16.60
C GLY A 287 6.38 0.67 -16.39
N LEU A 288 7.51 0.15 -15.94
CA LEU A 288 7.73 -1.26 -15.72
C LEU A 288 7.71 -1.57 -14.22
N VAL A 289 7.22 -2.76 -13.89
CA VAL A 289 7.36 -3.37 -12.56
C VAL A 289 8.04 -4.72 -12.72
N VAL A 290 9.01 -5.01 -11.85
CA VAL A 290 9.75 -6.28 -11.84
C VAL A 290 9.24 -7.12 -10.68
N ASN A 291 9.01 -8.42 -10.90
CA ASN A 291 8.48 -9.34 -9.88
C ASN A 291 7.06 -8.98 -9.39
N PHE A 292 6.09 -8.93 -10.32
CA PHE A 292 4.66 -8.71 -10.03
C PHE A 292 3.81 -10.00 -10.08
#